data_AF-A0A2D9P101-F1
#
_entry.id   AF-A0A2D9P101-F1
#
_cell.length_a   1.000
_cell.length_b   1.000
_cell.length_c   1.000
_cell.angle_alpha   90.00
_cell.angle_beta   90.00
_cell.angle_gamma   90.00
#
_symmetry.space_group_name_H-M   'P 1'
#
loop_
_entity.id
_entity.type
_entity.pdbx_description
1 polymer ?
#
loop_
_entity_poly.entity_id
_entity_poly.type
_entity_poly.pdbx_seq_one_letter_code
_entity_poly.pdbx_strand_id
1 'polypeptide(L)' 'MSFTRGLIFSLVAIIPAMILGLVSYIILGGETSSPSSSDFMYGPCYGVPFIVIFLSFIYGLREQPELD' A
#
# COMPACT_ATOMS: atom_id res chain seq x y z
N MET A 1 6.29 14.22 17.80
CA MET A 1 5.22 13.22 17.53
C MET A 1 5.12 12.78 16.06
N SER A 2 5.91 13.34 15.13
CA SER A 2 5.74 13.09 13.69
C SER A 2 6.03 11.64 13.25
N PHE A 3 7.05 10.98 13.82
CA PHE A 3 7.40 9.59 13.48
C PHE A 3 6.30 8.58 13.84
N THR A 4 5.76 8.66 15.06
CA THR A 4 4.65 7.80 15.50
C THR A 4 3.42 7.98 14.62
N ARG A 5 3.12 9.22 14.21
CA ARG A 5 2.03 9.50 13.27
C ARG A 5 2.29 8.86 11.91
N GLY A 6 3.50 8.97 11.37
CA GLY A 6 3.92 8.25 10.16
C GLY A 6 3.65 6.75 10.23
N LEU A 7 4.02 6.10 11.34
CA LEU A 7 3.75 4.67 11.55
C LEU A 7 2.26 4.34 11.59
N ILE A 8 1.45 5.15 12.28
CA ILE A 8 0.00 4.93 12.36
C ILE A 8 -0.63 5.05 10.97
N PHE A 9 -0.28 6.08 10.20
CA PHE A 9 -0.78 6.26 8.83
C PHE A 9 -0.38 5.09 7.93
N SER A 10 0.85 4.61 8.06
CA SER A 10 1.34 3.45 7.30
C SER A 10 0.58 2.18 7.65
N LEU A 11 0.31 1.96 8.94
CA LEU A 11 -0.43 0.80 9.43
C LEU A 11 -1.87 0.79 8.91
N VAL A 12 -2.55 1.94 8.98
CA VAL A 12 -3.92 2.10 8.47
C VAL A 12 -3.95 1.93 6.95
N ALA A 13 -2.89 2.34 6.24
CA ALA A 13 -2.78 2.21 4.80
C ALA A 13 -2.59 0.77 4.29
N ILE A 14 -2.27 -0.22 5.15
CA ILE A 14 -2.04 -1.61 4.71
C ILE A 14 -3.25 -2.18 3.98
N ILE A 15 -4.45 -2.05 4.54
CA ILE A 15 -5.67 -2.60 3.93
C ILE A 15 -5.96 -1.97 2.55
N PRO A 16 -6.05 -0.63 2.40
CA PRO A 16 -6.28 -0.03 1.09
C PRO A 16 -5.13 -0.29 0.11
N ALA A 17 -3.88 -0.38 0.59
CA ALA A 17 -2.72 -0.72 -0.24
C ALA A 17 -2.82 -2.15 -0.81
N MET A 18 -3.26 -3.12 -0.01
CA MET A 18 -3.49 -4.50 -0.46
C MET A 18 -4.64 -4.60 -1.46
N ILE A 19 -5.72 -3.83 -1.26
CA ILE A 19 -6.82 -3.74 -2.22
C ILE A 19 -6.33 -3.18 -3.56
N LEU A 20 -5.54 -2.10 -3.53
CA LEU A 20 -4.96 -1.52 -4.75
C LEU A 20 -4.00 -2.49 -5.43
N GLY A 21 -3.21 -3.25 -4.67
CA GLY A 21 -2.37 -4.33 -5.19
C GLY A 21 -3.20 -5.38 -5.92
N LEU A 22 -4.28 -5.87 -5.31
CA LEU A 22 -5.19 -6.84 -5.92
C LEU A 22 -5.86 -6.30 -7.19
N VAL A 23 -6.36 -5.06 -7.15
CA VAL A 23 -6.95 -4.41 -8.34
C VAL A 23 -5.94 -4.32 -9.46
N SER A 24 -4.71 -3.90 -9.17
CA SER A 24 -3.65 -3.82 -10.17
C SER A 24 -3.26 -5.20 -10.73
N TYR A 25 -3.26 -6.25 -9.90
CA TYR A 25 -3.02 -7.63 -10.34
C TYR A 25 -4.08 -8.09 -11.35
N ILE A 26 -5.36 -7.84 -11.07
CA ILE A 26 -6.47 -8.21 -11.96
C ILE A 26 -6.40 -7.44 -13.28
N ILE A 27 -6.16 -6.12 -13.22
CA ILE A 27 -6.07 -5.26 -14.42
C ILE A 27 -4.91 -5.70 -15.34
N LEU A 28 -3.80 -6.14 -14.75
CA LEU A 28 -2.62 -6.59 -15.49
C LEU A 28 -2.73 -8.05 -15.97
N GLY A 29 -3.86 -8.72 -15.75
CA GLY A 29 -4.13 -10.07 -16.25
C GLY A 29 -3.58 -11.18 -15.37
N GLY A 30 -3.40 -10.95 -14.07
CA GLY A 30 -2.97 -11.99 -13.13
C GLY A 30 -3.99 -13.14 -13.01
N GLU A 31 -3.48 -14.33 -12.75
CA GLU A 31 -4.28 -15.56 -12.59
C GLU A 31 -5.22 -15.46 -11.38
N THR A 32 -6.53 -15.58 -11.60
CA THR A 32 -7.56 -15.51 -10.53
C THR A 32 -8.11 -16.89 -10.15
N SER A 33 -7.78 -17.92 -10.93
CA SER A 33 -8.28 -19.28 -10.75
C SER A 33 -7.25 -20.11 -10.01
N SER A 34 -7.39 -20.20 -8.68
CA SER A 34 -6.47 -20.97 -7.81
C SER A 34 -4.98 -20.69 -8.07
N PRO A 35 -4.54 -19.42 -8.02
CA PRO A 35 -3.15 -19.08 -8.32
C PRO A 35 -2.20 -19.71 -7.30
N SER A 36 -1.08 -20.24 -7.80
CA SER A 36 0.05 -20.63 -6.97
C SER A 36 0.92 -19.42 -6.65
N SER A 37 1.76 -19.51 -5.62
CA SER A 37 2.68 -18.41 -5.28
C SER A 37 3.65 -18.05 -6.41
N SER A 38 3.92 -18.96 -7.35
CA SER A 38 4.73 -18.70 -8.55
C SER A 38 4.01 -17.89 -9.62
N ASP A 39 2.67 -17.85 -9.59
CA ASP A 39 1.86 -17.11 -10.56
C ASP A 39 1.72 -15.63 -10.16
N PHE A 40 2.18 -15.27 -8.96
CA PHE A 40 2.10 -13.91 -8.45
C PHE A 40 3.07 -12.97 -9.17
N MET A 41 2.51 -11.94 -9.77
CA MET A 41 3.27 -10.87 -10.39
C MET A 41 3.90 -9.97 -9.32
N TYR A 42 5.23 -9.88 -9.31
CA TYR A 42 5.95 -9.12 -8.28
C TYR A 42 5.52 -7.64 -8.16
N GLY A 43 5.26 -6.98 -9.30
CA GLY A 43 4.87 -5.57 -9.36
C GLY A 43 3.58 -5.26 -8.56
N PRO A 44 2.42 -5.81 -8.94
CA PRO A 44 1.17 -5.56 -8.24
C PRO A 44 1.10 -6.19 -6.84
N CYS A 45 1.73 -7.35 -6.60
CA CYS A 45 1.65 -8.04 -5.31
C CYS A 45 2.56 -7.44 -4.22
N TYR A 46 3.67 -6.81 -4.59
CA TYR A 46 4.62 -6.23 -3.61
C TYR A 46 4.91 -4.76 -3.86
N GLY A 47 5.13 -4.37 -5.11
CA GLY A 47 5.47 -2.99 -5.48
C GLY A 47 4.36 -2.00 -5.18
N VAL A 48 3.13 -2.28 -5.65
CA VAL A 48 1.98 -1.39 -5.44
C VAL A 48 1.67 -1.22 -3.95
N PRO A 49 1.52 -2.29 -3.14
CA PRO A 49 1.28 -2.12 -1.70
C PRO A 49 2.40 -1.37 -0.99
N PHE A 50 3.66 -1.68 -1.32
CA PHE A 50 4.83 -1.03 -0.70
C PHE A 50 4.87 0.47 -0.97
N ILE A 51 4.63 0.89 -2.22
CA ILE A 51 4.63 2.32 -2.59
C ILE A 51 3.52 3.07 -1.85
N VAL A 52 2.31 2.51 -1.76
CA VAL A 52 1.19 3.16 -1.08
C VAL A 52 1.47 3.30 0.43
N ILE A 53 1.99 2.25 1.07
CA ILE A 53 2.37 2.29 2.49
C ILE A 53 3.50 3.30 2.71
N PHE A 54 4.51 3.31 1.86
CA PHE A 54 5.64 4.23 1.96
C PHE A 54 5.22 5.69 1.77
N LEU A 55 4.36 5.99 0.79
CA LEU A 55 3.83 7.35 0.60
C LEU A 55 2.98 7.79 1.80
N SER A 56 2.22 6.87 2.39
CA SER A 56 1.43 7.14 3.61
C SER A 56 2.33 7.43 4.81
N PHE A 57 3.45 6.72 4.92
CA PHE A 57 4.48 7.00 5.93
C PHE A 57 5.03 8.41 5.77
N ILE A 58 5.52 8.75 4.57
CA ILE A 58 6.08 10.07 4.26
C ILE A 58 5.05 11.17 4.50
N TYR A 59 3.80 10.93 4.14
CA TYR A 59 2.71 11.88 4.40
C TYR A 59 2.51 12.11 5.91
N GLY A 60 2.50 11.04 6.72
CA GLY A 60 2.38 11.15 8.17
C GLY A 60 3.57 11.83 8.85
N LEU A 61 4.75 11.83 8.21
CA LEU A 61 5.92 12.60 8.66
C LEU A 61 5.81 14.11 8.40
N ARG A 62 4.95 14.55 7.47
CA ARG A 62 4.79 15.98 7.16
C ARG A 62 3.92 16.65 8.22
N GLU A 63 4.46 17.65 8.92
CA GLU A 63 3.69 18.51 9.82
C GLU A 63 2.42 18.98 9.10
N GLN A 64 1.26 18.76 9.74
CA GLN A 64 0.01 19.32 9.22
C GLN A 64 -0.07 20.73 9.82
N PRO A 65 -0.41 21.78 9.04
CA PRO A 65 -0.74 23.06 9.64
C PRO A 65 -1.87 22.82 10.64
N GLU A 66 -1.66 23.26 11.86
CA GLU A 66 -2.69 23.26 12.89
C GLU A 66 -3.94 23.96 12.33
N LEU A 67 -5.06 23.23 12.32
CA LEU A 67 -6.35 23.78 11.95
C LEU A 67 -6.77 24.67 13.12
N ASP A 68 -6.37 25.94 13.07
CA ASP A 68 -6.85 27.00 13.99
C ASP A 68 -8.37 27.21 13.84
#